data_AF-A0A3D0RVK7-F1
#
_entry.id   AF-A0A3D0RVK7-F1
#
_cell.length_a   1.000
_cell.length_b   1.000
_cell.length_c   1.000
_cell.angle_alpha   90.00
_cell.angle_beta   90.00
_cell.angle_gamma   90.00
#
_symmetry.space_group_name_H-M   'P 1'
#
loop_
_entity.id
_entity.type
_entity.pdbx_description
1 polymer ?
#
loop_
_entity_poly.entity_id
_entity_poly.type
_entity_poly.pdbx_seq_one_letter_code
_entity_poly.pdbx_strand_id
1 'polypeptide(L)'
;AVAYTREDTPARGYLVHLEEIQVDPALLALYRAQDAAGRQELPALHNNERFANASGSTLKIAIRDTGSFMDPRSRKDWWVVY
;
A
#
# COMPACT_ATOMS: atom_id res chain seq x y z
N ALA A 1 3.54 13.78 -6.98
CA ALA A 1 2.68 13.75 -5.77
C ALA A 1 2.31 12.31 -5.49
N VAL A 2 2.61 11.80 -4.30
CA VAL A 2 2.17 10.47 -3.86
C VAL A 2 0.68 10.58 -3.54
N ALA A 3 -0.15 9.88 -4.31
CA ALA A 3 -1.59 9.89 -4.08
C ALA A 3 -1.92 8.80 -3.05
N TYR A 4 -2.28 9.22 -1.83
CA TYR A 4 -2.87 8.33 -0.82
C TYR A 4 -4.38 8.34 -1.02
N THR A 5 -4.86 7.57 -1.99
CA THR A 5 -6.30 7.48 -2.25
C THR A 5 -6.88 6.28 -1.51
N ARG A 6 -8.18 6.34 -1.22
CA ARG A 6 -8.97 5.18 -0.75
C ARG A 6 -9.53 4.38 -1.93
N GLU A 7 -9.14 4.73 -3.14
CA GLU A 7 -9.60 4.03 -4.34
C GLU A 7 -9.03 2.62 -4.33
N ASP A 8 -9.89 1.64 -4.62
CA ASP A 8 -9.49 0.24 -4.72
C ASP A 8 -8.99 -0.09 -6.14
N THR A 9 -8.06 0.73 -6.65
CA THR A 9 -7.47 0.54 -7.98
C THR A 9 -6.03 1.02 -8.08
N PRO A 10 -5.12 0.23 -8.70
CA PRO A 10 -3.77 0.68 -9.00
C PRO A 10 -3.69 1.55 -10.26
N ALA A 11 -4.81 1.78 -10.95
CA ALA A 11 -4.83 2.52 -12.23
C ALA A 11 -4.58 4.02 -12.08
N ARG A 12 -4.66 4.55 -10.86
CA ARG A 12 -4.51 5.98 -10.57
C ARG A 12 -3.48 6.18 -9.46
N GLY A 13 -2.44 6.95 -9.76
CA GLY A 13 -1.40 7.30 -8.80
C GLY A 13 -0.39 6.18 -8.54
N TYR A 14 0.21 6.23 -7.34
CA TYR A 14 1.28 5.33 -6.92
C TYR A 14 0.77 4.39 -5.83
N LEU A 15 1.00 3.09 -6.00
CA LEU A 15 0.73 2.07 -4.99
C LEU A 15 2.04 1.46 -4.51
N VAL A 16 2.15 1.19 -3.21
CA VAL A 16 3.30 0.44 -2.65
C VAL A 16 2.87 -1.01 -2.46
N HIS A 17 3.56 -1.92 -3.15
CA HIS A 17 3.39 -3.36 -2.99
C HIS A 17 4.42 -3.85 -1.98
N LEU A 18 3.95 -4.55 -0.95
CA LEU A 18 4.76 -5.05 0.14
C LEU A 18 4.58 -6.57 0.27
N GLU A 19 5.68 -7.30 0.38
CA GLU A 19 5.65 -8.73 0.68
C GLU A 19 6.51 -9.02 1.90
N GLU A 20 6.32 -10.21 2.47
CA GLU A 20 7.00 -10.64 3.70
C GLU A 20 6.58 -9.77 4.92
N ILE A 21 5.27 -9.47 4.97
CA ILE A 21 4.63 -8.77 6.08
C ILE A 21 3.51 -9.63 6.70
N GLN A 22 3.31 -9.45 8.00
CA GLN A 22 2.16 -9.93 8.76
C GLN A 22 1.26 -8.74 9.08
N VAL A 23 0.20 -8.57 8.29
CA VAL A 23 -0.80 -7.51 8.50
C VAL A 23 -1.49 -7.72 9.84
N ASP A 24 -1.79 -6.64 10.55
CA ASP A 24 -2.55 -6.68 11.80
C ASP A 24 -3.89 -7.42 11.57
N PRO A 25 -4.19 -8.49 12.34
CA PRO A 25 -5.43 -9.24 12.19
C PRO A 25 -6.69 -8.38 12.32
N ALA A 26 -6.66 -7.31 13.12
CA ALA A 26 -7.79 -6.40 13.28
C ALA A 26 -8.05 -5.60 12.00
N LEU A 27 -6.99 -5.20 11.28
CA LEU A 27 -7.11 -4.52 9.98
C LEU A 27 -7.63 -5.47 8.90
N LEU A 28 -7.17 -6.72 8.89
CA LEU A 28 -7.69 -7.73 7.99
C LEU A 28 -9.18 -8.02 8.27
N ALA A 29 -9.58 -8.07 9.53
CA ALA A 29 -10.97 -8.24 9.92
C ALA A 29 -11.83 -7.04 9.49
N LEU A 30 -11.35 -5.82 9.69
CA LEU A 30 -12.03 -4.59 9.24
C LEU A 30 -12.20 -4.58 7.72
N TYR A 31 -11.14 -4.89 6.97
CA TYR A 31 -11.18 -4.99 5.52
C TYR A 31 -12.27 -5.97 5.07
N ARG A 32 -12.27 -7.20 5.62
CA ARG A 32 -13.25 -8.25 5.27
C ARG A 32 -14.69 -7.86 5.61
N ALA A 33 -14.91 -7.21 6.76
CA ALA A 33 -16.23 -6.75 7.16
C ALA A 33 -16.77 -5.67 6.21
N GLN A 34 -15.92 -4.73 5.80
CA GLN A 34 -16.30 -3.71 4.82
C GLN A 34 -16.55 -4.32 3.44
N ASP A 35 -15.69 -5.26 3.01
CA ASP A 35 -15.85 -5.99 1.75
C ASP A 35 -17.22 -6.68 1.66
N ALA A 36 -17.59 -7.41 2.72
CA ALA A 36 -18.90 -8.04 2.83
C ALA A 36 -20.08 -7.04 2.84
N ALA A 37 -19.83 -5.79 3.25
CA ALA A 37 -20.81 -4.70 3.23
C ALA A 37 -20.87 -3.94 1.88
N GLY A 38 -20.13 -4.37 0.85
CA GLY A 38 -20.15 -3.74 -0.47
C GLY A 38 -19.27 -2.47 -0.58
N ARG A 39 -18.13 -2.49 0.12
CA ARG A 39 -17.14 -1.40 0.18
C ARG A 39 -16.94 -0.68 -1.14
N GLN A 40 -16.98 0.66 -1.11
CA GLN A 40 -16.61 1.53 -2.24
C GLN A 40 -15.19 2.10 -2.11
N GLU A 41 -14.61 2.06 -0.91
CA GLU A 41 -13.35 2.70 -0.56
C GLU A 41 -12.58 1.86 0.47
N LEU A 42 -11.27 1.72 0.32
CA LEU A 42 -10.42 0.98 1.26
C LEU A 42 -10.40 1.62 2.67
N PRO A 43 -10.25 0.80 3.73
CA PRO A 43 -9.92 1.32 5.05
C PRO A 43 -8.60 2.12 4.97
N ALA A 44 -8.59 3.30 5.56
CA ALA A 44 -7.42 4.18 5.60
C ALA A 44 -6.81 4.18 7.00
N LEU A 45 -5.50 4.46 7.06
CA LEU A 45 -4.73 4.65 8.28
C LEU A 45 -4.20 6.07 8.34
N HIS A 46 -4.02 6.60 9.54
CA HIS A 46 -3.34 7.85 9.75
C HIS A 46 -1.83 7.70 9.55
N ASN A 47 -1.17 8.82 9.30
CA ASN A 47 0.29 8.86 9.25
C ASN A 47 0.88 8.31 10.55
N ASN A 48 1.91 7.46 10.40
CA ASN A 48 2.60 6.77 11.50
C ASN A 48 1.79 5.69 12.23
N GLU A 49 0.58 5.33 11.78
CA GLU A 49 -0.09 4.14 12.28
C GLU A 49 0.56 2.87 11.73
N ARG A 50 0.81 1.92 12.63
CA ARG A 50 1.37 0.62 12.27
C ARG A 50 0.27 -0.25 11.67
N PHE A 51 0.53 -0.85 10.52
CA PHE A 51 -0.42 -1.76 9.85
C PHE A 51 0.04 -3.22 9.77
N ALA A 52 1.34 -3.46 9.98
CA ALA A 52 1.92 -4.79 9.88
C ALA A 52 3.22 -4.91 10.69
N ASN A 53 3.64 -6.15 10.88
CA ASN A 53 4.99 -6.54 11.27
C ASN A 53 5.73 -7.18 10.09
N ALA A 54 7.06 -7.16 10.09
CA ALA A 54 7.82 -7.99 9.16
C ALA A 54 7.58 -9.47 9.50
N SER A 55 7.38 -10.31 8.50
CA SER A 55 7.21 -11.76 8.69
C SER A 55 8.54 -12.50 8.86
N GLY A 56 9.67 -11.81 8.65
CA GLY A 56 11.01 -12.37 8.71
C GLY A 56 12.09 -11.30 8.79
N SER A 57 13.31 -11.63 8.36
CA SER A 57 14.47 -10.72 8.35
C SER A 57 14.57 -9.85 7.09
N THR A 58 13.71 -10.08 6.11
CA THR A 58 13.67 -9.38 4.83
C THR A 58 12.30 -8.77 4.61
N LEU A 59 12.28 -7.69 3.84
CA LEU A 59 11.08 -7.01 3.39
C LEU A 59 11.24 -6.72 1.90
N LYS A 60 10.24 -7.08 1.10
CA LYS A 60 10.21 -6.73 -0.32
C LYS A 60 9.26 -5.58 -0.53
N ILE A 61 9.75 -4.54 -1.19
CA ILE A 61 8.99 -3.33 -1.50
C ILE A 61 9.11 -3.09 -3.00
N ALA A 62 7.98 -2.88 -3.66
CA ALA A 62 7.93 -2.38 -5.02
C ALA A 62 6.92 -1.25 -5.12
N ILE A 63 7.11 -0.34 -6.08
CA ILE A 63 6.15 0.73 -6.33
C ILE A 63 5.48 0.47 -7.65
N ARG A 64 4.17 0.67 -7.71
CA ARG A 64 3.37 0.61 -8.93
C ARG A 64 2.91 2.01 -9.30
N ASP A 65 3.34 2.50 -10.45
CA ASP A 65 2.75 3.66 -11.10
C ASP A 65 1.83 3.16 -12.21
N THR A 66 0.54 3.53 -12.14
CA THR A 66 -0.47 3.19 -13.16
C THR A 66 -0.45 1.72 -13.59
N GLY A 67 -0.15 0.81 -12.65
CA GLY A 67 -0.11 -0.64 -12.87
C GLY A 67 1.24 -1.25 -13.24
N SER A 68 2.32 -0.49 -13.43
CA SER A 68 3.66 -1.02 -13.75
C SER A 68 4.60 -1.02 -12.53
N PHE A 69 5.34 -2.12 -12.29
CA PHE A 69 6.32 -2.19 -11.21
C PHE A 69 7.57 -1.35 -11.48
N MET A 70 8.02 -0.62 -10.46
CA MET A 70 9.17 0.27 -10.47
C MET A 70 10.10 -0.03 -9.29
N ASP A 71 11.41 0.17 -9.47
CA ASP A 71 12.37 0.04 -8.36
C ASP A 71 12.26 1.27 -7.43
N PRO A 72 11.85 1.09 -6.16
CA PRO A 72 11.73 2.18 -5.19
C PRO A 72 13.06 2.87 -4.89
N ARG A 73 14.20 2.26 -5.23
CA ARG A 73 15.54 2.81 -4.99
C ARG A 73 16.07 3.62 -6.17
N SER A 74 15.39 3.61 -7.33
CA SER A 74 15.81 4.46 -8.45
C SER A 74 15.46 5.93 -8.17
N ARG A 75 16.38 6.60 -7.46
CA ARG A 75 16.31 8.03 -7.17
C ARG A 75 16.43 8.92 -8.41
N LYS A 76 16.97 8.38 -9.51
CA LYS A 76 17.35 9.16 -10.69
C LYS A 76 16.21 9.30 -11.70
N ASP A 77 15.29 8.33 -11.74
CA ASP A 77 14.38 8.20 -12.88
C ASP A 77 12.98 8.76 -12.61
N TRP A 78 12.47 8.66 -11.37
CA TRP A 78 11.05 8.97 -11.13
C TRP A 78 10.70 9.52 -9.74
N TRP A 79 11.60 9.42 -8.76
CA TRP A 79 11.43 10.09 -7.47
C TRP A 79 11.81 11.58 -7.56
N VAL A 80 10.84 12.45 -7.83
CA VAL A 80 11.02 13.89 -7.65
C VAL A 80 10.80 14.22 -6.18
N VAL A 81 11.90 14.38 -5.43
CA VAL A 81 11.86 14.97 -4.10
C VAL A 81 11.66 16.48 -4.28
N TYR A 82 10.51 17.00 -3.85
CA TYR A 82 10.29 18.44 -3.69
C TYR A 82 10.61 18.86 -2.26
#